data_AF-Q8BMK1-F1
#
_entry.id   AF-Q8BMK1-F1
#
_cell.length_a   1.000
_cell.length_b   1.000
_cell.length_c   1.000
_cell.angle_alpha   90.00
_cell.angle_beta   90.00
_cell.angle_gamma   90.00
#
_symmetry.space_group_name_H-M   'P 1'
#
loop_
_entity.id
_entity.type
_entity.pdbx_description
1 polymer ?
#
loop_
_entity_poly.entity_id
_entity_poly.type
_entity_poly.pdbx_seq_one_letter_code
_entity_poly.pdbx_strand_id
1 'polypeptide(L)'
;MAASFPEGVPETEDGKRPQFGHRFLSDPARVFHHNAWDNVKWSEEQAAAAERKVQENSSPLVCPEKQVDYEVNAHKYWDDFYRIHENGFFKDRHWLFTEFPELAPSHSHLTGVPLEKQRSDVCEDGPGLTAEQHKCSCASPGCETQVPPLEEPVTQKLGHLEISGEEFPGSSATYRILEVGCGVGNTVFPILQTNNNPNLFVYCCDFSATAIELLKTNSQYDPSRCYAFVHDLCDEDQSYPVPEDSLDVIVLIFVLSAIVPDKMQKAISKLSRLLKPGGVMLLRDYGRYDMAQLRFKKGQCLSGNFYVRGDGTRVYFFTQGELDTLFTAAGLEKVQNLVDRRLQVNRGKQLTMYRVWIQCKYSKPLALRSSQHVPIPHATESSSHSGLL
;
A
#
# COMPACT_ATOMS: atom_id res chain seq x y z
N MET A 1 -46.36 -28.07 2.48
CA MET A 1 -46.63 -27.29 1.25
C MET A 1 -45.44 -26.37 1.02
N ALA A 2 -44.53 -26.77 0.14
CA ALA A 2 -43.35 -25.98 -0.20
C ALA A 2 -43.73 -25.04 -1.35
N ALA A 3 -43.80 -23.74 -1.06
CA ALA A 3 -43.89 -22.71 -2.09
C ALA A 3 -42.48 -22.27 -2.44
N SER A 4 -42.00 -22.73 -3.60
CA SER A 4 -40.88 -22.14 -4.32
C SER A 4 -41.31 -20.76 -4.87
N PHE A 5 -40.57 -19.70 -4.53
CA PHE A 5 -40.58 -18.46 -5.30
C PHE A 5 -39.16 -18.12 -5.78
N PRO A 6 -39.04 -17.56 -6.99
CA PRO A 6 -37.86 -17.68 -7.84
C PRO A 6 -37.01 -16.40 -7.88
N GLU A 7 -35.84 -16.54 -8.52
CA GLU A 7 -35.08 -15.53 -9.27
C GLU A 7 -34.57 -14.30 -8.49
N GLY A 8 -33.27 -14.02 -8.41
CA GLY A 8 -32.32 -13.96 -9.52
C GLY A 8 -31.81 -12.51 -9.56
N VAL A 9 -30.72 -12.22 -8.85
CA VAL A 9 -30.01 -10.93 -9.03
C VAL A 9 -29.27 -11.05 -10.36
N PRO A 10 -29.34 -10.05 -11.26
CA PRO A 10 -28.67 -10.14 -12.54
C PRO A 10 -27.18 -10.29 -12.30
N GLU A 11 -26.59 -11.36 -12.81
CA GLU A 11 -25.16 -11.36 -13.11
C GLU A 11 -24.94 -10.23 -14.12
N THR A 12 -24.01 -9.33 -13.82
CA THR A 12 -23.59 -8.28 -14.75
C THR A 12 -23.20 -8.94 -16.07
N GLU A 13 -23.70 -8.44 -17.20
CA GLU A 13 -23.50 -8.99 -18.56
C GLU A 13 -22.02 -9.18 -18.96
N ASP A 14 -21.06 -8.75 -18.14
CA ASP A 14 -19.62 -8.82 -18.40
C ASP A 14 -18.87 -9.73 -17.40
N GLY A 15 -19.56 -10.50 -16.55
CA GLY A 15 -18.94 -11.39 -15.54
C GLY A 15 -18.10 -10.67 -14.47
N LYS A 16 -18.01 -9.33 -14.52
CA LYS A 16 -17.25 -8.51 -13.59
C LYS A 16 -18.02 -8.38 -12.28
N ARG A 17 -17.38 -8.80 -11.19
CA ARG A 17 -17.89 -8.66 -9.83
C ARG A 17 -18.32 -7.20 -9.61
N PRO A 18 -19.60 -6.91 -9.30
CA PRO A 18 -20.04 -5.54 -9.11
C PRO A 18 -19.22 -4.88 -7.99
N GLN A 19 -18.92 -3.59 -8.17
CA GLN A 19 -18.20 -2.78 -7.20
C GLN A 19 -18.90 -2.88 -5.83
N PHE A 20 -18.11 -3.06 -4.76
CA PHE A 20 -18.67 -2.99 -3.41
C PHE A 20 -19.24 -1.58 -3.18
N GLY A 21 -20.36 -1.48 -2.45
CA GLY A 21 -21.00 -0.18 -2.17
C GLY A 21 -22.46 -0.08 -2.62
N HIS A 22 -22.98 -1.05 -3.37
CA HIS A 22 -24.34 -1.00 -3.92
C HIS A 22 -25.38 -1.87 -3.16
N ARG A 23 -24.97 -2.66 -2.16
CA ARG A 23 -25.90 -3.54 -1.41
C ARG A 23 -26.41 -2.85 -0.15
N PHE A 24 -27.45 -2.05 -0.28
CA PHE A 24 -28.07 -1.36 0.85
C PHE A 24 -29.10 -2.22 1.56
N LEU A 25 -28.99 -2.35 2.89
CA LEU A 25 -30.01 -3.02 3.70
C LEU A 25 -31.18 -2.06 3.92
N SER A 26 -32.18 -2.10 3.02
CA SER A 26 -33.39 -1.29 3.12
C SER A 26 -34.49 -1.94 3.96
N ASP A 27 -34.52 -3.27 4.01
CA ASP A 27 -35.49 -4.07 4.75
C ASP A 27 -34.76 -4.96 5.77
N PRO A 28 -34.83 -4.66 7.08
CA PRO A 28 -34.17 -5.43 8.12
C PRO A 28 -34.50 -6.94 8.10
N ALA A 29 -35.70 -7.32 7.63
CA ALA A 29 -36.08 -8.73 7.52
C ALA A 29 -35.20 -9.51 6.52
N ARG A 30 -34.56 -8.81 5.59
CA ARG A 30 -33.69 -9.40 4.56
C ARG A 30 -32.23 -9.53 4.99
N VAL A 31 -31.86 -9.19 6.22
CA VAL A 31 -30.44 -9.12 6.65
C VAL A 31 -29.62 -10.37 6.30
N PHE A 32 -30.21 -11.57 6.28
CA PHE A 32 -29.53 -12.82 5.93
C PHE A 32 -29.52 -13.16 4.42
N HIS A 33 -30.09 -12.32 3.55
CA HIS A 33 -30.15 -12.56 2.09
C HIS A 33 -28.81 -12.37 1.39
N HIS A 34 -27.91 -11.55 1.94
CA HIS A 34 -26.54 -11.36 1.48
C HIS A 34 -25.55 -11.60 2.63
N ASN A 35 -24.29 -11.93 2.30
CA ASN A 35 -23.25 -12.13 3.32
C ASN A 35 -22.71 -10.80 3.86
N ALA A 36 -22.98 -9.69 3.17
CA ALA A 36 -22.63 -8.36 3.60
C ALA A 36 -23.58 -7.32 3.01
N TRP A 37 -23.77 -6.24 3.76
CA TRP A 37 -24.49 -5.02 3.35
C TRP A 37 -23.56 -3.82 3.49
N ASP A 38 -23.62 -2.91 2.54
CA ASP A 38 -22.76 -1.74 2.41
C ASP A 38 -23.46 -0.48 2.95
N ASN A 39 -22.67 0.55 3.32
CA ASN A 39 -23.14 1.88 3.74
C ASN A 39 -24.14 1.87 4.91
N VAL A 40 -23.96 0.94 5.85
CA VAL A 40 -24.90 0.75 6.96
C VAL A 40 -24.83 1.93 7.93
N LYS A 41 -25.96 2.61 8.10
CA LYS A 41 -26.13 3.69 9.08
C LYS A 41 -26.44 3.08 10.44
N TRP A 42 -25.75 3.56 11.47
CA TRP A 42 -26.05 3.21 12.85
C TRP A 42 -27.14 4.11 13.40
N SER A 43 -27.98 3.56 14.28
CA SER A 43 -28.84 4.38 15.14
C SER A 43 -28.02 5.10 16.21
N GLU A 44 -28.58 6.16 16.78
CA GLU A 44 -27.97 6.86 17.93
C GLU A 44 -27.73 5.90 19.10
N GLU A 45 -28.66 4.97 19.34
CA GLU A 45 -28.52 3.93 20.37
C GLU A 45 -27.32 3.01 20.12
N GLN A 46 -27.10 2.61 18.87
CA GLN A 46 -25.94 1.79 18.48
C GLN A 46 -24.63 2.55 18.68
N ALA A 47 -24.58 3.83 18.28
CA ALA A 47 -23.42 4.67 18.49
C ALA A 47 -23.11 4.84 19.99
N ALA A 48 -24.12 5.15 20.81
CA ALA A 48 -23.96 5.28 22.26
C ALA A 48 -23.55 3.97 22.93
N ALA A 49 -24.08 2.83 22.47
CA ALA A 49 -23.69 1.51 22.98
C ALA A 49 -22.24 1.16 22.66
N ALA A 50 -21.77 1.46 21.44
CA ALA A 50 -20.38 1.26 21.05
C ALA A 50 -19.43 2.16 21.84
N GLU A 51 -19.79 3.43 22.05
CA GLU A 51 -19.00 4.36 22.86
C GLU A 51 -18.87 3.87 24.31
N ARG A 52 -19.98 3.48 24.95
CA ARG A 52 -19.93 2.86 26.29
C ARG A 52 -19.02 1.64 26.34
N LYS A 53 -19.09 0.79 25.32
CA LYS A 53 -18.25 -0.42 25.23
C LYS A 53 -16.76 -0.08 25.10
N VAL A 54 -16.41 0.94 24.32
CA VAL A 54 -15.03 1.42 24.23
C VAL A 54 -14.55 1.96 25.58
N GLN A 55 -15.36 2.76 26.27
CA GLN A 55 -15.04 3.27 27.61
C GLN A 55 -14.79 2.13 28.62
N GLU A 56 -15.61 1.08 28.58
CA GLU A 56 -15.41 -0.12 29.40
C GLU A 56 -14.12 -0.87 29.04
N ASN A 57 -13.80 -1.00 27.74
CA ASN A 57 -12.65 -1.75 27.26
C ASN A 57 -11.33 -1.01 27.50
N SER A 58 -11.37 0.32 27.58
CA SER A 58 -10.20 1.17 27.83
C SER A 58 -9.79 1.24 29.32
N SER A 59 -10.49 0.53 30.22
CA SER A 59 -10.13 0.45 31.64
C SER A 59 -10.31 -0.96 32.24
N PRO A 60 -9.29 -1.50 32.95
CA PRO A 60 -7.98 -0.91 33.20
C PRO A 60 -7.07 -0.99 31.96
N LEU A 61 -6.06 -0.12 31.92
CA LEU A 61 -4.96 -0.24 30.97
C LEU A 61 -4.08 -1.46 31.32
N VAL A 62 -3.35 -1.95 30.33
CA VAL A 62 -2.24 -2.89 30.52
C VAL A 62 -1.23 -2.27 31.50
N CYS A 63 -0.65 -3.07 32.41
CA CYS A 63 0.32 -2.52 33.37
C CYS A 63 1.58 -1.98 32.65
N PRO A 64 2.24 -0.93 33.18
CA PRO A 64 3.35 -0.27 32.50
C PRO A 64 4.48 -1.21 32.05
N GLU A 65 4.82 -2.21 32.86
CA GLU A 65 5.89 -3.16 32.56
C GLU A 65 5.58 -3.97 31.29
N LYS A 66 4.32 -4.39 31.13
CA LYS A 66 3.86 -5.09 29.92
C LYS A 66 3.74 -4.16 28.72
N GLN A 67 3.39 -2.88 28.93
CA GLN A 67 3.36 -1.92 27.82
C GLN A 67 4.75 -1.75 27.20
N VAL A 68 5.79 -1.65 28.03
CA VAL A 68 7.19 -1.59 27.58
C VAL A 68 7.58 -2.88 26.84
N ASP A 69 7.23 -4.05 27.38
CA ASP A 69 7.49 -5.33 26.73
C ASP A 69 6.86 -5.41 25.33
N TYR A 70 5.58 -5.03 25.19
CA TYR A 70 4.88 -5.04 23.91
C TYR A 70 5.46 -4.07 22.89
N GLU A 71 6.11 -2.98 23.32
CA GLU A 71 6.81 -2.06 22.41
C GLU A 71 8.18 -2.61 22.02
N VAL A 72 9.01 -3.04 22.97
CA VAL A 72 10.38 -3.51 22.72
C VAL A 72 10.38 -4.81 21.90
N ASN A 73 9.45 -5.73 22.17
CA ASN A 73 9.36 -7.03 21.51
C ASN A 73 8.35 -7.05 20.35
N ALA A 74 7.89 -5.89 19.87
CA ALA A 74 6.88 -5.81 18.80
C ALA A 74 7.23 -6.64 17.55
N HIS A 75 8.52 -6.68 17.14
CA HIS A 75 8.97 -7.50 16.00
C HIS A 75 8.78 -8.99 16.24
N LYS A 76 9.09 -9.48 17.44
CA LYS A 76 8.98 -10.89 17.81
C LYS A 76 7.54 -11.36 17.75
N TYR A 77 6.59 -10.54 18.21
CA TYR A 77 5.17 -10.89 18.13
C TYR A 77 4.70 -11.07 16.68
N TRP A 78 5.23 -10.28 15.74
CA TRP A 78 4.96 -10.47 14.32
C TRP A 78 5.69 -11.68 13.72
N ASP A 79 6.95 -11.91 14.09
CA ASP A 79 7.69 -13.12 13.68
C ASP A 79 6.99 -14.40 14.15
N ASP A 80 6.56 -14.44 15.41
CA ASP A 80 5.81 -15.54 16.00
C ASP A 80 4.48 -15.74 15.28
N PHE A 81 3.76 -14.64 15.00
CA PHE A 81 2.52 -14.68 14.24
C PHE A 81 2.70 -15.34 12.87
N TYR A 82 3.70 -14.92 12.09
CA TYR A 82 3.94 -15.48 10.76
C TYR A 82 4.53 -16.88 10.81
N ARG A 83 5.30 -17.24 11.83
CA ARG A 83 5.76 -18.62 12.03
C ARG A 83 4.62 -19.58 12.33
N ILE A 84 3.58 -19.13 13.05
CA ILE A 84 2.41 -19.96 13.38
C ILE A 84 1.46 -20.08 12.18
N HIS A 85 1.23 -18.98 11.46
CA HIS A 85 0.16 -18.92 10.45
C HIS A 85 0.65 -19.02 9.01
N GLU A 86 1.94 -18.86 8.77
CA GLU A 86 2.58 -18.86 7.45
C GLU A 86 1.82 -17.95 6.47
N ASN A 87 1.27 -18.53 5.40
CA ASN A 87 0.45 -17.85 4.40
C ASN A 87 -1.07 -18.07 4.56
N GLY A 88 -1.51 -18.73 5.63
CA GLY A 88 -2.89 -19.17 5.80
C GLY A 88 -3.84 -18.15 6.44
N PHE A 89 -3.32 -17.09 7.08
CA PHE A 89 -4.16 -16.16 7.85
C PHE A 89 -4.85 -15.09 7.00
N PHE A 90 -4.08 -14.37 6.20
CA PHE A 90 -4.60 -13.32 5.32
C PHE A 90 -4.88 -13.90 3.94
N LYS A 91 -5.91 -13.37 3.27
CA LYS A 91 -6.26 -13.74 1.89
C LYS A 91 -5.71 -12.71 0.93
N ASP A 92 -5.40 -13.16 -0.28
CA ASP A 92 -5.04 -12.29 -1.39
C ASP A 92 -6.08 -11.19 -1.63
N ARG A 93 -5.61 -9.95 -1.70
CA ARG A 93 -6.42 -8.75 -1.66
C ARG A 93 -6.80 -8.24 -3.06
N HIS A 94 -7.23 -9.15 -3.95
CA HIS A 94 -7.67 -8.83 -5.32
C HIS A 94 -8.74 -7.74 -5.41
N TRP A 95 -9.51 -7.52 -4.34
CA TRP A 95 -10.52 -6.44 -4.30
C TRP A 95 -9.89 -5.04 -4.25
N LEU A 96 -8.59 -4.90 -3.94
CA LEU A 96 -7.93 -3.60 -3.84
C LEU A 96 -7.94 -2.84 -5.17
N PHE A 97 -7.89 -3.50 -6.33
CA PHE A 97 -7.92 -2.81 -7.63
C PHE A 97 -9.25 -2.09 -7.91
N THR A 98 -10.33 -2.53 -7.25
CA THR A 98 -11.64 -1.85 -7.33
C THR A 98 -11.67 -0.58 -6.48
N GLU A 99 -10.92 -0.56 -5.38
CA GLU A 99 -10.88 0.51 -4.39
C GLU A 99 -9.75 1.53 -4.68
N PHE A 100 -8.67 1.03 -5.27
CA PHE A 100 -7.44 1.71 -5.61
C PHE A 100 -7.04 1.40 -7.07
N PRO A 101 -7.74 1.99 -8.04
CA PRO A 101 -7.43 1.81 -9.46
C PRO A 101 -6.00 2.25 -9.82
N GLU A 102 -5.36 3.09 -9.00
CA GLU A 102 -3.96 3.51 -9.15
C GLU A 102 -2.98 2.32 -9.19
N LEU A 103 -3.35 1.17 -8.61
CA LEU A 103 -2.53 -0.05 -8.64
C LEU A 103 -2.62 -0.82 -9.97
N ALA A 104 -3.59 -0.48 -10.82
CA ALA A 104 -3.84 -1.13 -12.10
C ALA A 104 -2.93 -0.56 -13.22
N PRO A 105 -2.63 -1.34 -14.28
CA PRO A 105 -1.64 -0.98 -15.30
C PRO A 105 -1.92 0.34 -16.06
N SER A 106 -3.17 0.79 -16.12
CA SER A 106 -3.59 1.97 -16.92
C SER A 106 -3.32 3.32 -16.26
N HIS A 107 -2.90 3.38 -14.99
CA HIS A 107 -2.70 4.66 -14.28
C HIS A 107 -1.34 5.33 -14.53
N SER A 108 -0.40 4.65 -15.21
CA SER A 108 0.93 5.17 -15.52
C SER A 108 0.92 6.44 -16.39
N HIS A 109 -0.13 6.67 -17.19
CA HIS A 109 -0.19 7.78 -18.14
C HIS A 109 -0.74 9.10 -17.58
N LEU A 110 -1.29 9.12 -16.36
CA LEU A 110 -1.92 10.33 -15.80
C LEU A 110 -0.95 11.22 -15.00
N THR A 111 0.30 10.78 -14.80
CA THR A 111 1.35 11.59 -14.16
C THR A 111 2.50 11.87 -15.12
N GLY A 112 2.21 12.60 -16.20
CA GLY A 112 3.22 12.98 -17.19
C GLY A 112 2.78 14.17 -18.03
N VAL A 113 3.57 15.24 -17.97
CA VAL A 113 3.50 16.41 -18.87
C VAL A 113 3.41 15.93 -20.33
N PRO A 114 2.59 16.54 -21.21
CA PRO A 114 2.52 16.13 -22.61
C PRO A 114 3.91 16.23 -23.25
N LEU A 115 4.47 15.10 -23.67
CA LEU A 115 5.66 15.10 -24.52
C LEU A 115 5.21 15.60 -25.89
N GLU A 116 5.55 16.85 -26.22
CA GLU A 116 5.32 17.41 -27.55
C GLU A 116 6.05 16.54 -28.58
N LYS A 117 5.28 16.03 -29.55
CA LYS A 117 5.80 15.35 -30.74
C LYS A 117 6.67 16.33 -31.52
N GLN A 118 7.99 16.19 -31.42
CA GLN A 118 8.87 16.64 -32.51
C GLN A 118 8.68 15.70 -33.70
N ARG A 119 7.84 16.14 -34.64
CA ARG A 119 7.94 15.74 -36.04
C ARG A 119 9.04 16.60 -36.67
N SER A 120 10.09 15.95 -37.16
CA SER A 120 10.95 16.49 -38.20
C SER A 120 11.17 15.40 -39.24
N ASP A 121 10.49 15.57 -40.38
CA ASP A 121 10.71 14.87 -41.64
C ASP A 121 12.15 15.07 -42.11
N VAL A 122 12.88 13.99 -42.44
CA VAL A 122 13.87 13.98 -43.54
C VAL A 122 13.85 12.62 -44.24
N CYS A 123 13.84 12.71 -45.56
CA CYS A 123 13.60 11.76 -46.64
C CYS A 123 14.60 10.59 -46.82
N GLU A 124 14.07 9.51 -47.43
CA GLU A 124 14.61 8.65 -48.54
C GLU A 124 16.01 7.98 -48.34
N ASP A 125 16.31 6.74 -48.75
CA ASP A 125 15.75 5.80 -49.73
C ASP A 125 16.47 4.43 -49.57
N GLY A 126 15.84 3.30 -49.97
CA GLY A 126 16.54 2.08 -50.46
C GLY A 126 16.58 0.79 -49.59
N PRO A 127 16.04 -0.36 -50.07
CA PRO A 127 16.00 -1.65 -49.36
C PRO A 127 16.89 -2.79 -49.93
N GLY A 128 17.22 -3.80 -49.12
CA GLY A 128 17.76 -5.13 -49.53
C GLY A 128 17.98 -6.05 -48.31
N LEU A 129 17.23 -7.16 -48.10
CA LEU A 129 17.50 -8.56 -48.55
C LEU A 129 18.89 -9.07 -48.09
N THR A 130 19.17 -10.17 -47.38
CA THR A 130 18.61 -11.54 -47.15
C THR A 130 19.51 -12.21 -46.07
N ALA A 131 19.00 -12.91 -45.04
CA ALA A 131 18.85 -14.38 -44.87
C ALA A 131 20.12 -15.23 -44.51
N GLU A 132 19.89 -16.18 -43.58
CA GLU A 132 20.61 -17.47 -43.29
C GLU A 132 21.87 -17.45 -42.38
N GLN A 133 21.76 -17.91 -41.13
CA GLN A 133 21.93 -19.29 -40.61
C GLN A 133 23.35 -19.86 -40.75
N HIS A 134 24.03 -20.16 -39.63
CA HIS A 134 24.77 -21.42 -39.47
C HIS A 134 25.07 -21.75 -38.00
N LYS A 135 24.88 -23.03 -37.71
CA LYS A 135 24.87 -23.76 -36.44
C LYS A 135 26.20 -24.51 -36.29
N CYS A 136 26.77 -24.65 -35.08
CA CYS A 136 27.61 -25.83 -34.79
C CYS A 136 27.75 -26.10 -33.27
N SER A 137 27.78 -27.38 -32.94
CA SER A 137 27.69 -27.99 -31.61
C SER A 137 28.87 -28.93 -31.34
N CYS A 138 29.27 -29.08 -30.08
CA CYS A 138 29.91 -30.29 -29.51
C CYS A 138 30.13 -30.01 -28.00
N ALA A 139 29.60 -30.73 -27.01
CA ALA A 139 29.58 -32.16 -26.64
C ALA A 139 30.36 -32.33 -25.30
N SER A 140 29.66 -32.86 -24.28
CA SER A 140 30.03 -33.09 -22.86
C SER A 140 30.99 -34.29 -22.65
N PRO A 141 31.13 -34.95 -21.47
CA PRO A 141 30.96 -34.58 -20.03
C PRO A 141 32.12 -35.08 -19.11
N GLY A 142 32.14 -34.71 -17.81
CA GLY A 142 32.87 -35.49 -16.79
C GLY A 142 33.21 -34.81 -15.44
N CYS A 143 32.75 -35.46 -14.36
CA CYS A 143 33.32 -35.55 -12.99
C CYS A 143 33.13 -34.45 -11.90
N GLU A 144 32.27 -34.83 -10.94
CA GLU A 144 32.48 -34.84 -9.47
C GLU A 144 32.44 -33.55 -8.62
N THR A 145 31.26 -33.37 -8.01
CA THR A 145 30.96 -33.15 -6.59
C THR A 145 32.01 -32.46 -5.70
N GLN A 146 31.84 -31.16 -5.45
CA GLN A 146 32.21 -30.51 -4.18
C GLN A 146 31.14 -29.49 -3.77
N VAL A 147 30.71 -29.61 -2.52
CA VAL A 147 29.73 -28.75 -1.83
C VAL A 147 30.39 -27.40 -1.50
N PRO A 148 29.84 -26.24 -1.89
CA PRO A 148 30.35 -24.96 -1.42
C PRO A 148 29.79 -24.59 -0.03
N PRO A 149 30.51 -23.80 0.77
CA PRO A 149 30.15 -23.49 2.16
C PRO A 149 28.98 -22.49 2.21
N LEU A 150 28.26 -22.49 3.33
CA LEU A 150 27.18 -21.55 3.67
C LEU A 150 27.56 -20.11 3.31
N GLU A 151 26.80 -19.51 2.38
CA GLU A 151 26.87 -18.07 2.11
C GLU A 151 26.19 -17.29 3.23
N GLU A 152 26.94 -16.37 3.84
CA GLU A 152 26.44 -15.37 4.78
C GLU A 152 25.34 -14.50 4.14
N PRO A 153 24.32 -14.06 4.90
CA PRO A 153 23.23 -13.29 4.34
C PRO A 153 23.74 -11.92 3.86
N VAL A 154 23.56 -11.64 2.57
CA VAL A 154 23.93 -10.42 1.82
C VAL A 154 23.31 -9.13 2.42
N THR A 155 22.51 -9.21 3.47
CA THR A 155 21.87 -8.10 4.17
C THR A 155 22.80 -7.25 5.03
N GLN A 156 24.01 -7.70 5.38
CA GLN A 156 24.93 -6.93 6.23
C GLN A 156 25.97 -6.07 5.48
N LYS A 157 26.06 -6.16 4.14
CA LYS A 157 27.03 -5.37 3.35
C LYS A 157 26.50 -4.10 2.70
N LEU A 158 25.21 -3.77 2.87
CA LEU A 158 24.60 -2.56 2.29
C LEU A 158 24.36 -1.42 3.30
N GLY A 159 24.79 -1.58 4.56
CA GLY A 159 24.51 -0.61 5.64
C GLY A 159 25.45 0.60 5.72
N HIS A 160 26.45 0.72 4.84
CA HIS A 160 27.49 1.77 4.94
C HIS A 160 28.01 2.30 3.57
N LEU A 161 27.28 2.09 2.47
CA LEU A 161 27.64 2.70 1.18
C LEU A 161 26.87 4.00 0.97
N GLU A 162 27.60 5.12 0.95
CA GLU A 162 27.15 6.36 0.30
C GLU A 162 26.79 6.03 -1.16
N ILE A 163 25.50 6.04 -1.49
CA ILE A 163 24.99 5.69 -2.81
C ILE A 163 25.37 6.81 -3.80
N SER A 164 26.45 6.59 -4.52
CA SER A 164 26.80 7.28 -5.75
C SER A 164 25.75 6.97 -6.83
N GLY A 165 24.76 7.84 -6.99
CA GLY A 165 24.20 8.27 -8.27
C GLY A 165 23.37 7.33 -9.15
N GLU A 166 23.72 6.05 -9.37
CA GLU A 166 23.22 5.39 -10.61
C GLU A 166 22.70 3.93 -10.58
N GLU A 167 22.60 3.22 -9.45
CA GLU A 167 21.86 1.93 -9.48
C GLU A 167 21.25 1.52 -8.12
N PHE A 168 19.93 1.59 -8.01
CA PHE A 168 19.14 1.01 -6.93
C PHE A 168 18.15 -0.02 -7.52
N PRO A 169 17.66 -1.02 -6.76
CA PRO A 169 16.74 -2.02 -7.30
C PRO A 169 15.54 -1.35 -7.97
N GLY A 170 15.24 -1.65 -9.25
CA GLY A 170 14.14 -1.02 -9.97
C GLY A 170 14.38 0.41 -10.46
N SER A 171 15.64 0.87 -10.52
CA SER A 171 16.00 2.20 -11.06
C SER A 171 15.49 2.42 -12.49
N SER A 172 15.45 1.38 -13.33
CA SER A 172 14.94 1.42 -14.71
C SER A 172 13.42 1.50 -14.82
N ALA A 173 12.67 1.23 -13.74
CA ALA A 173 11.22 1.27 -13.75
C ALA A 173 10.70 2.71 -13.76
N THR A 174 9.64 2.96 -14.54
CA THR A 174 8.99 4.27 -14.63
C THR A 174 7.79 4.40 -13.70
N TYR A 175 7.38 3.31 -13.07
CA TYR A 175 6.30 3.28 -12.09
C TYR A 175 6.69 2.40 -10.90
N ARG A 176 6.82 3.00 -9.73
CA ARG A 176 7.35 2.35 -8.52
C ARG A 176 6.32 2.40 -7.40
N ILE A 177 6.03 1.23 -6.83
CA ILE A 177 5.09 1.07 -5.72
C ILE A 177 5.87 0.57 -4.49
N LEU A 178 5.58 1.10 -3.31
CA LEU A 178 6.00 0.50 -2.04
C LEU A 178 4.78 -0.01 -1.28
N GLU A 179 4.70 -1.32 -1.00
CA GLU A 179 3.78 -1.84 0.02
C GLU A 179 4.49 -1.89 1.38
N VAL A 180 3.92 -1.17 2.34
CA VAL A 180 4.38 -1.15 3.73
C VAL A 180 3.54 -2.12 4.57
N GLY A 181 4.20 -3.01 5.31
CA GLY A 181 3.54 -4.11 6.03
C GLY A 181 3.01 -5.18 5.06
N CYS A 182 3.85 -5.60 4.12
CA CYS A 182 3.45 -6.51 3.05
C CYS A 182 3.13 -7.94 3.53
N GLY A 183 3.58 -8.30 4.73
CA GLY A 183 3.49 -9.65 5.26
C GLY A 183 4.13 -10.66 4.30
N VAL A 184 3.37 -11.71 3.99
CA VAL A 184 3.77 -12.73 3.01
C VAL A 184 3.38 -12.40 1.57
N GLY A 185 3.02 -11.14 1.25
CA GLY A 185 2.78 -10.69 -0.13
C GLY A 185 1.34 -10.74 -0.63
N ASN A 186 0.34 -10.81 0.26
CA ASN A 186 -1.10 -10.90 -0.09
C ASN A 186 -1.65 -9.70 -0.89
N THR A 187 -0.91 -8.59 -1.01
CA THR A 187 -1.20 -7.51 -1.96
C THR A 187 -0.17 -7.46 -3.08
N VAL A 188 1.14 -7.61 -2.75
CA VAL A 188 2.24 -7.69 -3.72
C VAL A 188 1.94 -8.61 -4.89
N PHE A 189 1.60 -9.88 -4.62
CA PHE A 189 1.41 -10.86 -5.69
C PHE A 189 0.19 -10.54 -6.57
N PRO A 190 -0.99 -10.19 -6.03
CA PRO A 190 -2.07 -9.66 -6.85
C PRO A 190 -1.68 -8.46 -7.72
N ILE A 191 -0.85 -7.53 -7.21
CA ILE A 191 -0.35 -6.38 -8.00
C ILE A 191 0.50 -6.88 -9.18
N LEU A 192 1.48 -7.74 -8.91
CA LEU A 192 2.38 -8.26 -9.95
C LEU A 192 1.65 -9.09 -11.02
N GLN A 193 0.60 -9.83 -10.62
CA GLN A 193 -0.24 -10.62 -11.53
C GLN A 193 -1.17 -9.75 -12.39
N THR A 194 -1.73 -8.68 -11.82
CA THR A 194 -2.75 -7.85 -12.49
C THR A 194 -2.13 -6.74 -13.33
N ASN A 195 -1.00 -6.19 -12.88
CA ASN A 195 -0.32 -5.09 -13.52
C ASN A 195 0.82 -5.62 -14.41
N ASN A 196 0.51 -5.77 -15.70
CA ASN A 196 1.41 -6.28 -16.73
C ASN A 196 2.35 -5.22 -17.32
N ASN A 197 2.46 -4.03 -16.70
CA ASN A 197 3.41 -3.01 -17.14
C ASN A 197 4.85 -3.52 -16.92
N PRO A 198 5.68 -3.67 -17.97
CA PRO A 198 7.07 -4.11 -17.81
C PRO A 198 7.93 -3.10 -17.05
N ASN A 199 7.49 -1.84 -16.95
CA ASN A 199 8.18 -0.77 -16.22
C ASN A 199 7.61 -0.57 -14.80
N LEU A 200 6.88 -1.55 -14.26
CA LEU A 200 6.47 -1.58 -12.86
C LEU A 200 7.57 -2.22 -12.00
N PHE A 201 7.90 -1.57 -10.89
CA PHE A 201 8.69 -2.19 -9.83
C PHE A 201 8.01 -2.04 -8.46
N VAL A 202 7.94 -3.13 -7.70
CA VAL A 202 7.27 -3.16 -6.39
C VAL A 202 8.28 -3.39 -5.27
N TYR A 203 8.53 -2.37 -4.46
CA TYR A 203 9.15 -2.54 -3.17
C TYR A 203 8.12 -3.07 -2.18
N CYS A 204 8.55 -3.96 -1.28
CA CYS A 204 7.68 -4.45 -0.23
C CYS A 204 8.48 -4.66 1.06
N CYS A 205 7.97 -4.14 2.18
CA CYS A 205 8.63 -4.30 3.46
C CYS A 205 7.68 -4.71 4.56
N ASP A 206 8.23 -5.39 5.56
CA ASP A 206 7.54 -5.78 6.78
C ASP A 206 8.52 -5.70 7.95
N PHE A 207 7.98 -5.56 9.15
CA PHE A 207 8.78 -5.55 10.38
C PHE A 207 9.26 -6.96 10.75
N SER A 208 8.52 -7.99 10.34
CA SER A 208 8.86 -9.39 10.56
C SER A 208 9.86 -9.90 9.53
N ALA A 209 11.01 -10.38 10.01
CA ALA A 209 11.96 -11.12 9.18
C ALA A 209 11.36 -12.42 8.65
N THR A 210 10.54 -13.09 9.47
CA THR A 210 9.84 -14.32 9.11
C THR A 210 8.88 -14.10 7.93
N ALA A 211 8.13 -13.00 7.94
CA ALA A 211 7.21 -12.65 6.85
C ALA A 211 7.96 -12.46 5.52
N ILE A 212 9.08 -11.73 5.56
CA ILE A 212 9.90 -11.46 4.37
C ILE A 212 10.57 -12.73 3.84
N GLU A 213 11.02 -13.63 4.71
CA GLU A 213 11.54 -14.94 4.29
C GLU A 213 10.45 -15.77 3.58
N LEU A 214 9.25 -15.88 4.19
CA LEU A 214 8.11 -16.56 3.58
C LEU A 214 7.68 -15.93 2.25
N LEU A 215 7.71 -14.60 2.13
CA LEU A 215 7.44 -13.89 0.88
C LEU A 215 8.45 -14.29 -0.20
N LYS A 216 9.75 -14.26 0.12
CA LYS A 216 10.85 -14.56 -0.82
C LYS A 216 10.88 -16.02 -1.29
N THR A 217 10.33 -16.95 -0.50
CA THR A 217 10.23 -18.37 -0.87
C THR A 217 9.01 -18.67 -1.76
N ASN A 218 8.10 -17.71 -1.93
CA ASN A 218 6.95 -17.88 -2.83
C ASN A 218 7.42 -17.94 -4.29
N SER A 219 6.93 -18.92 -5.05
CA SER A 219 7.24 -19.09 -6.48
C SER A 219 6.92 -17.89 -7.38
N GLN A 220 6.08 -16.96 -6.90
CA GLN A 220 5.71 -15.73 -7.60
C GLN A 220 6.63 -14.55 -7.29
N TYR A 221 7.57 -14.71 -6.34
CA TYR A 221 8.56 -13.69 -6.06
C TYR A 221 9.57 -13.62 -7.21
N ASP A 222 9.58 -12.48 -7.89
CA ASP A 222 10.46 -12.19 -9.01
C ASP A 222 11.33 -10.98 -8.66
N PRO A 223 12.63 -11.17 -8.34
CA PRO A 223 13.56 -10.09 -8.03
C PRO A 223 13.71 -9.04 -9.14
N SER A 224 13.35 -9.36 -10.38
CA SER A 224 13.37 -8.41 -11.50
C SER A 224 12.19 -7.42 -11.46
N ARG A 225 11.12 -7.77 -10.74
CA ARG A 225 9.89 -6.97 -10.64
C ARG A 225 9.58 -6.47 -9.24
N CYS A 226 10.19 -7.05 -8.20
CA CYS A 226 9.97 -6.64 -6.84
C CYS A 226 11.18 -6.84 -5.93
N TYR A 227 11.24 -6.06 -4.84
CA TYR A 227 12.30 -6.13 -3.85
C TYR A 227 11.73 -6.17 -2.44
N ALA A 228 11.93 -7.29 -1.74
CA ALA A 228 11.45 -7.51 -0.37
C ALA A 228 12.54 -7.29 0.68
N PHE A 229 12.26 -6.53 1.74
CA PHE A 229 13.22 -6.22 2.80
C PHE A 229 12.55 -6.04 4.17
N VAL A 230 13.31 -6.29 5.25
CA VAL A 230 12.85 -6.02 6.62
C VAL A 230 13.04 -4.55 6.93
N HIS A 231 12.01 -3.90 7.48
CA HIS A 231 12.08 -2.48 7.82
C HIS A 231 11.21 -2.16 9.04
N ASP A 232 11.78 -1.45 10.02
CA ASP A 232 11.03 -0.85 11.11
C ASP A 232 10.63 0.58 10.73
N LEU A 233 9.33 0.81 10.58
CA LEU A 233 8.77 2.13 10.26
C LEU A 233 9.00 3.16 11.38
N CYS A 234 9.30 2.68 12.58
CA CYS A 234 9.58 3.47 13.77
C CYS A 234 11.06 3.78 13.96
N ASP A 235 11.95 3.14 13.20
CA ASP A 235 13.38 3.43 13.21
C ASP A 235 13.65 4.67 12.34
N GLU A 236 14.14 5.74 12.97
CA GLU A 236 14.41 7.01 12.31
C GLU A 236 15.70 7.00 11.49
N ASP A 237 16.64 6.11 11.84
CA ASP A 237 17.98 6.03 11.24
C ASP A 237 18.02 5.06 10.06
N GLN A 238 17.12 4.06 10.02
CA GLN A 238 17.07 3.09 8.94
C GLN A 238 16.68 3.74 7.60
N SER A 239 17.49 3.58 6.55
CA SER A 239 17.18 4.08 5.20
C SER A 239 16.30 3.11 4.41
N TYR A 240 15.55 3.65 3.44
CA TYR A 240 14.87 2.83 2.44
C TYR A 240 15.81 2.55 1.26
N PRO A 241 15.72 1.38 0.60
CA PRO A 241 16.53 1.01 -0.56
C PRO A 241 16.05 1.69 -1.85
N VAL A 242 15.58 2.94 -1.74
CA VAL A 242 15.05 3.76 -2.82
C VAL A 242 15.24 5.24 -2.44
N PRO A 243 15.62 6.13 -3.37
CA PRO A 243 15.80 7.55 -3.07
C PRO A 243 14.49 8.25 -2.67
N GLU A 244 14.60 9.43 -2.05
CA GLU A 244 13.45 10.33 -1.89
C GLU A 244 12.88 10.76 -3.27
N ASP A 245 11.63 11.24 -3.30
CA ASP A 245 10.96 11.74 -4.51
C ASP A 245 10.88 10.76 -5.71
N SER A 246 10.80 9.46 -5.45
CA SER A 246 10.99 8.42 -6.48
C SER A 246 9.85 7.42 -6.63
N LEU A 247 8.96 7.34 -5.63
CA LEU A 247 7.82 6.43 -5.61
C LEU A 247 6.56 7.10 -6.15
N ASP A 248 5.82 6.38 -6.99
CA ASP A 248 4.52 6.80 -7.50
C ASP A 248 3.40 6.53 -6.50
N VAL A 249 3.48 5.39 -5.81
CA VAL A 249 2.44 4.92 -4.88
C VAL A 249 3.06 4.32 -3.63
N ILE A 250 2.54 4.68 -2.46
CA ILE A 250 2.80 3.98 -1.20
C ILE A 250 1.50 3.39 -0.69
N VAL A 251 1.50 2.10 -0.35
CA VAL A 251 0.33 1.34 0.06
C VAL A 251 0.47 0.94 1.54
N LEU A 252 -0.52 1.30 2.35
CA LEU A 252 -0.62 0.98 3.78
C LEU A 252 -1.93 0.25 4.07
N ILE A 253 -1.92 -1.09 4.04
CA ILE A 253 -3.13 -1.90 4.26
C ILE A 253 -3.00 -2.65 5.59
N PHE A 254 -3.74 -2.20 6.62
CA PHE A 254 -3.72 -2.77 7.97
C PHE A 254 -2.35 -2.77 8.66
N VAL A 255 -1.52 -1.76 8.40
CA VAL A 255 -0.17 -1.64 8.97
C VAL A 255 -0.03 -0.49 9.97
N LEU A 256 -0.65 0.67 9.69
CA LEU A 256 -0.48 1.84 10.54
C LEU A 256 -1.08 1.59 11.93
N SER A 257 -2.17 0.82 12.01
CA SER A 257 -2.76 0.40 13.28
C SER A 257 -1.84 -0.44 14.17
N ALA A 258 -0.77 -1.04 13.65
CA ALA A 258 0.18 -1.83 14.45
C ALA A 258 1.23 -0.97 15.17
N ILE A 259 1.38 0.30 14.77
CA ILE A 259 2.35 1.24 15.33
C ILE A 259 1.75 1.93 16.56
N VAL A 260 2.59 2.23 17.57
CA VAL A 260 2.19 3.05 18.71
C VAL A 260 1.85 4.48 18.24
N PRO A 261 0.74 5.10 18.66
CA PRO A 261 0.26 6.38 18.11
C PRO A 261 1.31 7.50 18.02
N ASP A 262 2.13 7.64 19.05
CA ASP A 262 3.14 8.69 19.15
C ASP A 262 4.21 8.62 18.05
N LYS A 263 4.41 7.46 17.43
CA LYS A 263 5.36 7.25 16.34
C LYS A 263 4.76 7.34 14.94
N MET A 264 3.42 7.33 14.82
CA MET A 264 2.73 7.31 13.53
C MET A 264 3.03 8.54 12.68
N GLN A 265 3.05 9.74 13.28
CA GLN A 265 3.32 10.98 12.53
C GLN A 265 4.69 10.96 11.87
N LYS A 266 5.73 10.51 12.59
CA LYS A 266 7.08 10.41 12.06
C LYS A 266 7.16 9.39 10.93
N ALA A 267 6.53 8.22 11.09
CA ALA A 267 6.47 7.19 10.05
C ALA A 267 5.82 7.73 8.75
N ILE A 268 4.68 8.41 8.85
CA ILE A 268 3.99 9.00 7.69
C ILE A 268 4.82 10.12 7.05
N SER A 269 5.46 10.99 7.85
CA SER A 269 6.35 12.04 7.33
C SER A 269 7.61 11.47 6.65
N LYS A 270 8.12 10.33 7.09
CA LYS A 270 9.24 9.63 6.43
C LYS A 270 8.80 9.05 5.09
N LEU A 271 7.64 8.39 5.05
CA LEU A 271 7.06 7.82 3.83
C LEU A 271 6.69 8.91 2.81
N SER A 272 6.16 10.06 3.25
CA SER A 272 5.77 11.15 2.34
C SER A 272 6.97 11.75 1.56
N ARG A 273 8.18 11.69 2.13
CA ARG A 273 9.41 12.10 1.44
C ARG A 273 9.79 11.18 0.27
N LEU A 274 9.45 9.90 0.34
CA LEU A 274 9.74 8.94 -0.73
C LEU A 274 8.84 9.13 -1.96
N LEU A 275 7.64 9.69 -1.78
CA LEU A 275 6.74 9.96 -2.90
C LEU A 275 7.31 11.07 -3.81
N LYS A 276 7.24 10.86 -5.12
CA LYS A 276 7.45 11.92 -6.10
C LYS A 276 6.35 12.99 -5.99
N PRO A 277 6.56 14.24 -6.46
CA PRO A 277 5.48 15.19 -6.63
C PRO A 277 4.33 14.60 -7.49
N GLY A 278 3.10 14.63 -6.96
CA GLY A 278 1.93 13.98 -7.57
C GLY A 278 1.79 12.49 -7.24
N GLY A 279 2.75 11.88 -6.55
CA GLY A 279 2.63 10.51 -6.02
C GLY A 279 1.56 10.42 -4.92
N VAL A 280 1.03 9.22 -4.70
CA VAL A 280 -0.12 9.00 -3.81
C VAL A 280 0.16 7.99 -2.70
N MET A 281 -0.33 8.29 -1.51
CA MET A 281 -0.38 7.36 -0.38
C MET A 281 -1.80 6.81 -0.26
N LEU A 282 -1.92 5.49 -0.30
CA LEU A 282 -3.17 4.74 -0.23
C LEU A 282 -3.23 4.00 1.09
N LEU A 283 -4.26 4.26 1.90
CA LEU A 283 -4.42 3.59 3.19
C LEU A 283 -5.79 2.95 3.33
N ARG A 284 -5.80 1.75 3.91
CA ARG A 284 -7.00 1.13 4.47
C ARG A 284 -6.68 0.48 5.81
N ASP A 285 -7.37 0.91 6.87
CA ASP A 285 -7.13 0.41 8.22
C ASP A 285 -8.42 0.36 9.06
N TYR A 286 -8.32 -0.11 10.31
CA TYR A 286 -9.47 -0.27 11.21
C TYR A 286 -10.08 1.08 11.62
N GLY A 287 -11.40 1.19 11.49
CA GLY A 287 -12.15 2.35 11.93
C GLY A 287 -12.64 2.20 13.38
N ARG A 288 -12.78 3.33 14.07
CA ARG A 288 -13.37 3.41 15.41
C ARG A 288 -14.74 2.76 15.44
N TYR A 289 -14.99 2.00 16.50
CA TYR A 289 -16.18 1.20 16.74
C TYR A 289 -16.35 -0.02 15.81
N ASP A 290 -15.34 -0.41 15.03
CA ASP A 290 -15.34 -1.73 14.40
C ASP A 290 -15.60 -2.82 15.45
N MET A 291 -16.34 -3.86 15.07
CA MET A 291 -16.62 -4.97 15.96
C MET A 291 -15.36 -5.57 16.61
N ALA A 292 -14.20 -5.55 15.96
CA ALA A 292 -12.95 -5.99 16.56
C ALA A 292 -12.57 -5.14 17.79
N GLN A 293 -12.79 -3.82 17.77
CA GLN A 293 -12.58 -2.94 18.92
C GLN A 293 -13.53 -3.28 20.07
N LEU A 294 -14.81 -3.46 19.75
CA LEU A 294 -15.87 -3.65 20.73
C LEU A 294 -15.77 -4.98 21.48
N ARG A 295 -15.03 -5.95 20.92
CA ARG A 295 -14.85 -7.30 21.47
C ARG A 295 -13.62 -7.47 22.36
N PHE A 296 -12.77 -6.45 22.49
CA PHE A 296 -11.66 -6.50 23.45
C PHE A 296 -12.18 -6.71 24.87
N LYS A 297 -11.36 -7.39 25.68
CA LYS A 297 -11.62 -7.59 27.10
C LYS A 297 -10.88 -6.53 27.91
N LYS A 298 -11.33 -6.32 29.14
CA LYS A 298 -10.66 -5.47 30.13
C LYS A 298 -9.19 -5.90 30.30
N GLY A 299 -8.29 -4.94 30.45
CA GLY A 299 -6.85 -5.19 30.61
C GLY A 299 -6.08 -5.42 29.31
N GLN A 300 -6.69 -5.16 28.14
CA GLN A 300 -6.02 -5.24 26.83
C GLN A 300 -5.80 -3.88 26.16
N CYS A 301 -6.27 -2.79 26.77
CA CYS A 301 -6.02 -1.44 26.27
C CYS A 301 -4.63 -0.97 26.67
N LEU A 302 -3.81 -0.58 25.69
CA LEU A 302 -2.49 0.01 25.91
C LEU A 302 -2.63 1.51 26.18
N SER A 303 -3.35 2.21 25.30
CA SER A 303 -3.64 3.65 25.43
C SER A 303 -4.80 4.04 24.52
N GLY A 304 -5.74 4.86 24.99
CA GLY A 304 -6.86 5.37 24.17
C GLY A 304 -7.61 4.29 23.38
N ASN A 305 -7.39 4.26 22.06
CA ASN A 305 -7.97 3.29 21.11
C ASN A 305 -6.95 2.25 20.59
N PHE A 306 -5.82 2.10 21.29
CA PHE A 306 -4.75 1.15 21.00
C PHE A 306 -4.84 -0.06 21.93
N TYR A 307 -4.90 -1.25 21.35
CA TYR A 307 -5.10 -2.49 22.10
C TYR A 307 -4.07 -3.54 21.71
N VAL A 308 -3.82 -4.47 22.64
CA VAL A 308 -3.02 -5.68 22.41
C VAL A 308 -3.90 -6.91 22.25
N ARG A 309 -3.63 -7.70 21.22
CA ARG A 309 -4.32 -8.97 20.92
C ARG A 309 -3.73 -10.12 21.74
N GLY A 310 -4.38 -11.28 21.67
CA GLY A 310 -3.96 -12.48 22.42
C GLY A 310 -2.61 -13.07 21.99
N ASP A 311 -2.16 -12.76 20.77
CA ASP A 311 -0.86 -13.14 20.21
C ASP A 311 0.24 -12.08 20.45
N GLY A 312 -0.08 -11.01 21.20
CA GLY A 312 0.83 -9.90 21.48
C GLY A 312 0.93 -8.85 20.36
N THR A 313 0.36 -9.10 19.17
CA THR A 313 0.25 -8.07 18.13
C THR A 313 -0.71 -6.95 18.56
N ARG A 314 -0.59 -5.77 17.95
CA ARG A 314 -1.28 -4.56 18.40
C ARG A 314 -2.17 -3.98 17.32
N VAL A 315 -3.16 -3.21 17.73
CA VAL A 315 -4.11 -2.58 16.81
C VAL A 315 -4.67 -1.28 17.38
N TYR A 316 -4.58 -0.21 16.59
CA TYR A 316 -5.25 1.07 16.79
C TYR A 316 -6.53 1.15 15.96
N PHE A 317 -7.53 1.86 16.47
CA PHE A 317 -8.79 2.13 15.75
C PHE A 317 -8.98 3.62 15.46
N PHE A 318 -8.93 3.97 14.18
CA PHE A 318 -8.85 5.34 13.69
C PHE A 318 -10.21 5.99 13.46
N THR A 319 -10.27 7.29 13.65
CA THR A 319 -11.25 8.16 13.00
C THR A 319 -10.69 8.74 11.71
N GLN A 320 -11.58 9.26 10.85
CA GLN A 320 -11.16 10.00 9.66
C GLN A 320 -10.33 11.23 9.98
N GLY A 321 -10.68 11.94 11.06
CA GLY A 321 -10.00 13.18 11.47
C GLY A 321 -8.56 12.92 11.89
N GLU A 322 -8.30 11.87 12.69
CA GLU A 322 -6.94 11.50 13.09
C GLU A 322 -6.06 11.18 11.88
N LEU A 323 -6.57 10.41 10.92
CA LEU A 323 -5.84 10.12 9.67
C LEU A 323 -5.64 11.38 8.83
N ASP A 324 -6.66 12.24 8.70
CA ASP A 324 -6.54 13.52 7.98
C ASP A 324 -5.43 14.39 8.56
N THR A 325 -5.36 14.49 9.90
CA THR A 325 -4.28 15.20 10.58
C THR A 325 -2.92 14.57 10.29
N LEU A 326 -2.77 13.25 10.41
CA LEU A 326 -1.50 12.57 10.16
C LEU A 326 -0.94 12.83 8.75
N PHE A 327 -1.80 12.71 7.73
CA PHE A 327 -1.38 12.90 6.34
C PHE A 327 -1.16 14.37 5.97
N THR A 328 -2.04 15.28 6.41
CA THR A 328 -1.90 16.71 6.10
C THR A 328 -0.72 17.35 6.83
N ALA A 329 -0.45 16.95 8.07
CA ALA A 329 0.75 17.37 8.81
C ALA A 329 2.05 16.84 8.17
N ALA A 330 1.99 15.75 7.39
CA ALA A 330 3.09 15.24 6.59
C ALA A 330 3.24 15.92 5.21
N GLY A 331 2.47 16.99 4.95
CA GLY A 331 2.53 17.78 3.72
C GLY A 331 1.75 17.18 2.55
N LEU A 332 0.85 16.22 2.79
CA LEU A 332 0.04 15.61 1.75
C LEU A 332 -1.36 16.26 1.66
N GLU A 333 -1.91 16.28 0.46
CA GLU A 333 -3.25 16.80 0.18
C GLU A 333 -4.28 15.69 0.15
N LYS A 334 -5.44 15.92 0.77
CA LYS A 334 -6.54 14.96 0.79
C LYS A 334 -7.15 14.81 -0.60
N VAL A 335 -7.04 13.61 -1.18
CA VAL A 335 -7.77 13.22 -2.40
C VAL A 335 -9.08 12.55 -2.03
N GLN A 336 -9.05 11.64 -1.05
CA GLN A 336 -10.21 10.88 -0.58
C GLN A 336 -10.01 10.48 0.88
N ASN A 337 -11.05 10.58 1.70
CA ASN A 337 -11.07 10.05 3.06
C ASN A 337 -12.50 9.59 3.36
N LEU A 338 -12.72 8.27 3.44
CA LEU A 338 -14.04 7.64 3.59
C LEU A 338 -14.08 6.69 4.79
N VAL A 339 -15.25 6.59 5.44
CA VAL A 339 -15.56 5.48 6.35
C VAL A 339 -16.35 4.42 5.58
N ASP A 340 -15.80 3.21 5.51
CA ASP A 340 -16.49 2.03 4.99
C ASP A 340 -17.20 1.30 6.14
N ARG A 341 -18.52 1.44 6.22
CA ARG A 341 -19.37 0.76 7.21
C ARG A 341 -20.13 -0.39 6.55
N ARG A 342 -19.85 -1.61 6.99
CA ARG A 342 -20.51 -2.82 6.48
C ARG A 342 -21.18 -3.60 7.58
N LEU A 343 -22.31 -4.23 7.28
CA LEU A 343 -22.89 -5.28 8.10
C LEU A 343 -22.57 -6.61 7.46
N GLN A 344 -21.60 -7.33 8.02
CA GLN A 344 -21.29 -8.70 7.63
C GLN A 344 -22.19 -9.67 8.38
N VAL A 345 -22.58 -10.76 7.74
CA VAL A 345 -23.52 -11.71 8.30
C VAL A 345 -22.98 -13.12 8.19
N ASN A 346 -22.88 -13.80 9.33
CA ASN A 346 -22.67 -15.24 9.38
C ASN A 346 -24.04 -15.92 9.45
N ARG A 347 -24.51 -16.42 8.30
CA ARG A 347 -25.80 -17.10 8.20
C ARG A 347 -25.87 -18.37 9.04
N GLY A 348 -24.78 -19.14 9.11
CA GLY A 348 -24.73 -20.39 9.86
C GLY A 348 -24.89 -20.18 11.38
N LYS A 349 -24.34 -19.08 11.91
CA LYS A 349 -24.47 -18.72 13.33
C LYS A 349 -25.59 -17.72 13.62
N GLN A 350 -26.29 -17.24 12.61
CA GLN A 350 -27.24 -16.13 12.70
C GLN A 350 -26.64 -14.88 13.38
N LEU A 351 -25.36 -14.59 13.09
CA LEU A 351 -24.63 -13.48 13.70
C LEU A 351 -24.44 -12.34 12.72
N THR A 352 -24.78 -11.13 13.16
CA THR A 352 -24.45 -9.88 12.48
C THR A 352 -23.18 -9.27 13.05
N MET A 353 -22.35 -8.71 12.18
CA MET A 353 -21.02 -8.17 12.50
C MET A 353 -20.87 -6.81 11.85
N TYR A 354 -20.96 -5.75 12.65
CA TYR A 354 -20.75 -4.38 12.17
C TYR A 354 -19.26 -4.12 12.01
N ARG A 355 -18.85 -3.89 10.77
CA ARG A 355 -17.46 -3.63 10.42
C ARG A 355 -17.28 -2.19 10.02
N VAL A 356 -16.17 -1.60 10.45
CA VAL A 356 -15.81 -0.22 10.18
C VAL A 356 -14.35 -0.17 9.77
N TRP A 357 -14.10 0.37 8.59
CA TRP A 357 -12.77 0.67 8.09
C TRP A 357 -12.67 2.12 7.67
N ILE A 358 -11.48 2.68 7.71
CA ILE A 358 -11.18 3.95 7.04
C ILE A 358 -10.40 3.64 5.78
N GLN A 359 -10.78 4.26 4.67
CA GLN A 359 -10.08 4.17 3.39
C GLN A 359 -9.78 5.56 2.88
N CYS A 360 -8.52 5.86 2.64
CA CYS A 360 -8.12 7.18 2.20
C CYS A 360 -7.00 7.16 1.17
N LYS A 361 -6.91 8.29 0.45
CA LYS A 361 -5.92 8.61 -0.57
C LYS A 361 -5.44 10.02 -0.32
N TYR A 362 -4.14 10.20 -0.24
CA TYR A 362 -3.51 11.50 -0.06
C TYR A 362 -2.38 11.66 -1.07
N SER A 363 -2.30 12.79 -1.75
CA SER A 363 -1.30 13.06 -2.79
C SER A 363 -0.22 14.01 -2.29
N LYS A 364 1.03 13.79 -2.72
CA LYS A 364 2.07 14.80 -2.57
C LYS A 364 1.80 15.94 -3.56
N PRO A 365 1.82 17.22 -3.14
CA PRO A 365 1.61 18.33 -4.05
C PRO A 365 2.55 18.27 -5.26
N LEU A 366 2.07 18.71 -6.42
CA LEU A 366 2.94 18.91 -7.59
C LEU A 366 3.94 20.02 -7.27
N ALA A 367 5.21 19.82 -7.66
CA ALA A 367 6.19 20.88 -7.56
C ALA A 367 5.70 22.09 -8.36
N LEU A 368 5.56 23.24 -7.71
CA LEU A 368 5.32 24.49 -8.42
C LEU A 368 6.44 24.64 -9.45
N ARG A 369 6.10 24.68 -10.74
CA ARG A 369 7.06 25.10 -11.77
C ARG A 369 7.57 26.46 -11.30
N SER A 370 8.85 26.53 -10.94
CA SER A 370 9.51 27.81 -10.71
C SER A 370 9.17 28.67 -11.92
N SER A 371 8.45 29.77 -11.68
CA SER A 371 8.12 30.73 -12.72
C SER A 371 9.43 31.10 -13.40
N GLN A 372 9.59 30.69 -14.66
CA GLN A 372 10.75 31.05 -15.45
C GLN A 372 10.91 32.56 -15.36
N HIS A 373 12.05 32.99 -14.83
CA HIS A 373 12.46 34.37 -14.84
C HIS A 373 12.46 34.83 -16.30
N VAL A 374 11.48 35.64 -16.70
CA VAL A 374 11.46 36.25 -18.03
C VAL A 374 12.72 37.13 -18.13
N PRO A 375 13.62 36.91 -19.10
CA PRO A 375 14.73 37.83 -19.32
C PRO A 375 14.15 39.13 -19.88
N ILE A 376 14.44 40.26 -19.23
CA ILE A 376 14.13 41.58 -19.77
C ILE A 376 14.99 41.77 -21.04
N PRO A 377 14.44 42.06 -22.22
CA PRO A 377 15.24 42.36 -23.39
C PRO A 377 15.90 43.73 -23.21
N HIS A 378 17.23 43.78 -23.23
CA HIS A 378 17.96 45.04 -23.35
C HIS A 378 17.62 45.70 -24.69
N ALA A 379 17.04 46.90 -24.64
CA ALA A 379 16.86 47.76 -25.79
C ALA A 379 18.24 48.19 -26.31
N THR A 380 18.57 47.78 -27.53
CA THR A 380 19.67 48.32 -28.30
C THR A 380 19.15 49.53 -29.07
N GLU A 381 19.46 50.73 -28.57
CA GLU A 381 19.31 51.97 -29.31
C GLU A 381 20.32 51.99 -30.46
N SER A 382 19.85 51.77 -31.68
CA SER A 382 20.61 52.12 -32.89
C SER A 382 20.36 53.59 -33.22
N SER A 383 21.42 54.37 -33.17
CA SER A 383 21.48 55.77 -33.56
C SER A 383 21.11 55.98 -35.03
N SER A 384 20.17 56.89 -35.29
CA SER A 384 19.95 57.49 -36.60
C SER A 384 20.61 58.86 -36.65
N HIS A 385 21.62 58.99 -37.50
CA HIS A 385 22.25 60.24 -37.91
C HIS A 385 21.31 61.07 -38.80
N SER A 386 21.05 62.31 -38.39
CA SER A 386 20.74 63.49 -39.23
C SER A 386 20.92 64.70 -38.28
N GLY A 387 21.81 65.65 -38.46
CA GLY A 387 22.11 66.44 -39.65
C GLY A 387 21.79 67.91 -39.31
N LEU A 388 22.74 68.81 -39.59
CA LEU A 388 22.61 70.29 -39.62
C LEU A 388 22.69 71.06 -38.29
N LEU A 389 23.89 71.51 -37.91
CA LEU A 389 24.40 72.89 -38.09
C LEU A 389 25.87 72.99 -37.67
#